data_AF-A0A376FDG3-F1
#
_entry.id   AF-A0A376FDG3-F1
#
_cell.length_a   1.000
_cell.length_b   1.000
_cell.length_c   1.000
_cell.angle_alpha   90.00
_cell.angle_beta   90.00
_cell.angle_gamma   90.00
#
_symmetry.space_group_name_H-M   'P 1'
#
loop_
_entity.id
_entity.type
_entity.pdbx_description
1 polymer ?
#
loop_
_entity_poly.entity_id
_entity_poly.type
_entity_poly.pdbx_seq_one_letter_code
_entity_poly.pdbx_strand_id
1 'polypeptide(L)'
;MRFTTMTLSGVAFYVMSEDKTRHAQMTGQQAKVAGTVNGQPKTVALIRGVQFKGEIRRLDGEESDARRKLYTRRFPVAAALKAPVWGNPPPMS
;
A
#
# COMPACT_ATOMS: atom_id res chain seq x y z
N MET A 1 21.71 0.60 13.51
CA MET A 1 20.63 0.24 12.58
C MET A 1 20.94 0.95 11.26
N ARG A 2 21.31 0.21 10.20
CA ARG A 2 21.65 0.80 8.89
C ARG A 2 20.38 0.75 8.04
N PHE A 3 19.81 1.91 7.74
CA PHE A 3 18.66 2.00 6.84
C PHE A 3 19.20 2.20 5.42
N THR A 4 19.23 1.14 4.62
CA THR A 4 19.49 1.24 3.19
C THR A 4 18.13 1.41 2.51
N THR A 5 17.85 2.59 1.96
CA THR A 5 16.65 2.81 1.16
C THR A 5 16.86 2.14 -0.20
N MET A 6 16.12 1.06 -0.48
CA MET A 6 16.06 0.46 -1.82
C MET A 6 14.85 1.06 -2.55
N THR A 7 15.09 1.74 -3.67
CA THR A 7 14.04 2.13 -4.60
C THR A 7 13.72 0.92 -5.48
N LEU A 8 12.57 0.28 -5.25
CA LEU A 8 12.10 -0.83 -6.10
C LEU A 8 11.52 -0.27 -7.40
N SER A 9 12.30 -0.28 -8.48
CA SER A 9 11.77 -0.02 -9.83
C SER A 9 10.95 -1.24 -10.28
N GLY A 10 9.63 -1.07 -10.40
CA GLY A 10 8.71 -2.12 -10.88
C GLY A 10 7.85 -2.83 -9.82
N VAL A 11 7.87 -2.38 -8.56
CA VAL A 11 7.00 -2.90 -7.49
C VAL A 11 5.96 -1.86 -7.09
N ALA A 12 4.70 -2.29 -6.96
CA ALA A 12 3.61 -1.49 -6.43
C ALA A 12 3.00 -2.15 -5.20
N PHE A 13 2.59 -1.34 -4.24
CA PHE A 13 1.82 -1.73 -3.07
C PHE A 13 0.38 -1.25 -3.24
N TYR A 14 -0.56 -2.11 -2.87
CA TYR A 14 -1.99 -1.82 -2.89
C TYR A 14 -2.58 -2.03 -1.51
N VAL A 15 -3.44 -1.11 -1.09
CA VAL A 15 -4.10 -1.13 0.22
C VAL A 15 -5.60 -0.93 0.00
N MET A 16 -6.40 -1.67 0.76
CA MET A 16 -7.85 -1.52 0.81
C MET A 16 -8.23 -0.95 2.18
N SER A 17 -8.89 0.21 2.19
CA SER A 17 -9.26 0.92 3.41
C SER A 17 -10.61 1.62 3.29
N GLU A 18 -11.32 1.88 4.38
CA GLU A 18 -12.53 2.69 4.32
C GLU A 18 -12.16 4.19 4.33
N ASP A 19 -12.93 5.00 3.61
CA ASP A 19 -12.71 6.46 3.53
C ASP A 19 -12.76 7.16 4.90
N LYS A 20 -13.49 6.58 5.87
CA LYS A 20 -13.59 7.11 7.24
C LYS A 20 -12.36 6.84 8.10
N THR A 21 -11.41 6.02 7.65
CA THR A 21 -10.20 5.78 8.42
C THR A 21 -9.35 7.04 8.44
N ARG A 22 -8.69 7.31 9.58
CA ARG A 22 -7.84 8.50 9.74
C ARG A 22 -6.78 8.62 8.64
N HIS A 23 -6.15 7.51 8.27
CA HIS A 23 -5.12 7.52 7.24
C HIS A 23 -5.70 7.75 5.83
N ALA A 24 -6.90 7.28 5.51
CA ALA A 24 -7.57 7.61 4.25
C ALA A 24 -7.92 9.10 4.17
N GLN A 25 -8.45 9.67 5.25
CA GLN A 25 -8.74 11.12 5.32
C GLN A 25 -7.47 11.97 5.18
N MET A 26 -6.36 11.58 5.82
CA MET A 26 -5.07 12.26 5.70
C MET A 26 -4.46 12.14 4.29
N THR A 27 -4.71 11.02 3.61
CA THR A 27 -4.21 10.77 2.26
C THR A 27 -5.02 11.54 1.21
N GLY A 28 -6.32 11.74 1.44
CA GLY A 28 -7.22 12.31 0.45
C GLY A 28 -7.21 11.49 -0.85
N GLN A 29 -7.20 12.17 -2.00
CA GLN A 29 -7.10 11.52 -3.31
C GLN A 29 -5.68 11.07 -3.65
N GLN A 30 -4.66 11.78 -3.16
CA GLN A 30 -3.26 11.54 -3.47
C GLN A 30 -2.36 12.16 -2.40
N ALA A 31 -1.34 11.42 -1.95
CA ALA A 31 -0.38 11.93 -0.98
C ALA A 31 1.00 11.28 -1.13
N LYS A 32 2.04 12.04 -0.76
CA LYS A 32 3.38 11.48 -0.55
C LYS A 32 3.38 10.63 0.71
N VAL A 33 3.88 9.41 0.60
CA VAL A 33 3.94 8.45 1.71
C VAL A 33 5.33 7.85 1.84
N ALA A 34 5.64 7.45 3.06
CA ALA A 34 6.72 6.52 3.36
C ALA A 34 6.12 5.29 4.02
N GLY A 35 6.62 4.11 3.66
CA GLY A 35 6.13 2.83 4.18
C GLY A 35 7.27 1.90 4.55
N THR A 36 6.98 1.01 5.48
CA THR A 36 7.92 -0.01 5.96
C THR A 36 7.24 -1.37 5.88
N VAL A 37 7.91 -2.34 5.28
CA VAL A 37 7.50 -3.75 5.27
C VAL A 37 8.54 -4.54 6.05
N ASN A 38 8.16 -5.06 7.21
CA ASN A 38 9.00 -5.89 8.06
C ASN A 38 8.24 -7.13 8.56
N GLY A 39 8.98 -8.16 8.95
CA GLY A 39 8.39 -9.29 9.69
C GLY A 39 7.88 -8.86 11.06
N GLN A 40 7.34 -9.81 11.83
CA GLN A 40 6.90 -9.57 13.22
C GLN A 40 7.90 -10.17 14.22
N PRO A 41 9.10 -9.58 14.41
CA PRO A 41 10.05 -10.09 15.39
C PRO A 41 9.59 -9.79 16.81
N LYS A 42 9.91 -10.67 17.75
CA LYS A 42 9.65 -10.48 19.19
C LYS A 42 10.45 -9.32 19.81
N THR A 43 11.48 -8.83 19.11
CA THR A 43 12.39 -7.80 19.62
C THR A 43 12.67 -6.75 18.54
N VAL A 44 12.58 -5.47 18.92
CA VAL A 44 12.77 -4.31 18.02
C VAL A 44 14.14 -4.32 17.34
N ALA A 45 15.20 -4.73 18.04
CA ALA A 45 16.56 -4.80 17.49
C ALA A 45 16.69 -5.77 16.30
N LEU A 46 15.74 -6.69 16.14
CA LEU A 46 15.72 -7.69 15.07
C LEU A 46 14.82 -7.31 13.90
N ILE A 47 14.20 -6.11 13.91
CA ILE A 47 13.41 -5.63 12.78
C ILE A 47 14.29 -5.54 11.54
N ARG A 48 14.02 -6.43 10.59
CA ARG A 48 14.57 -6.43 9.24
C ARG A 48 13.42 -6.23 8.27
N GLY A 49 13.61 -5.35 7.30
CA GLY A 49 12.55 -4.97 6.38
C GLY A 49 13.02 -4.01 5.30
N VAL A 50 12.10 -3.70 4.41
CA VAL A 50 12.29 -2.74 3.33
C VAL A 50 11.54 -1.45 3.69
N GLN A 51 12.21 -0.32 3.53
CA GLN A 51 11.58 0.98 3.56
C GLN A 51 11.46 1.53 2.16
N PHE A 52 10.34 2.17 1.86
CA PHE A 52 10.09 2.82 0.58
C PHE A 52 9.46 4.19 0.80
N LYS A 53 9.63 5.05 -0.21
CA LYS A 53 8.96 6.33 -0.34
C LYS A 53 8.31 6.38 -1.71
N GLY A 54 7.14 6.99 -1.79
CA GLY A 54 6.44 7.17 -3.05
C GLY A 54 5.23 8.06 -2.91
N GLU A 55 4.36 8.00 -3.90
CA GLU A 55 3.08 8.66 -3.89
C GLU A 55 1.99 7.60 -3.96
N ILE A 56 1.02 7.68 -3.07
CA ILE A 56 -0.16 6.83 -3.10
C ILE A 56 -1.32 7.64 -3.65
N ARG A 57 -2.15 7.02 -4.48
CA ARG A 57 -3.41 7.61 -4.94
C ARG A 57 -4.56 6.64 -4.81
N ARG A 58 -5.77 7.19 -4.72
CA ARG A 58 -7.00 6.42 -4.87
C ARG A 58 -7.07 5.92 -6.32
N LEU A 59 -7.45 4.65 -6.47
CA LEU A 59 -7.70 4.04 -7.77
C LEU A 59 -9.21 4.05 -8.02
N ASP A 60 -9.58 4.44 -9.23
CA ASP A 60 -10.96 4.50 -9.68
C ASP A 60 -11.14 3.74 -11.00
N GLY A 61 -12.39 3.48 -11.37
CA GLY A 61 -12.75 2.79 -12.60
C GLY A 61 -12.13 1.39 -12.74
N GLU A 62 -11.76 1.04 -13.98
CA GLU A 62 -11.26 -0.29 -14.33
C GLU A 62 -9.98 -0.69 -13.60
N GLU A 63 -9.09 0.29 -13.32
CA GLU A 63 -7.87 0.03 -12.57
C GLU A 63 -8.20 -0.40 -11.14
N SER A 64 -9.16 0.27 -10.49
CA SER A 64 -9.64 -0.10 -9.16
C SER A 64 -10.20 -1.52 -9.14
N ASP A 65 -11.02 -1.86 -10.12
CA ASP A 65 -11.65 -3.18 -10.22
C ASP A 65 -10.63 -4.30 -10.44
N ALA A 66 -9.66 -4.08 -11.34
CA ALA A 66 -8.58 -5.04 -11.59
C ALA A 66 -7.74 -5.28 -10.33
N ARG A 67 -7.36 -4.21 -9.61
CA ARG A 67 -6.56 -4.33 -8.39
C ARG A 67 -7.35 -4.90 -7.22
N ARG A 68 -8.64 -4.57 -7.09
CA ARG A 68 -9.54 -5.18 -6.12
C ARG A 68 -9.63 -6.69 -6.33
N LYS A 69 -9.86 -7.16 -7.56
CA LYS A 69 -9.92 -8.60 -7.88
C LYS A 69 -8.62 -9.32 -7.48
N LEU A 70 -7.47 -8.71 -7.75
CA LEU A 70 -6.17 -9.27 -7.35
C LEU A 70 -6.00 -9.30 -5.82
N TYR A 71 -6.39 -8.22 -5.13
CA TYR A 71 -6.31 -8.11 -3.68
C TYR A 71 -7.22 -9.13 -2.97
N THR A 72 -8.48 -9.24 -3.38
CA THR A 72 -9.45 -10.16 -2.77
C THR A 72 -9.15 -11.62 -3.08
N ARG A 73 -8.54 -11.92 -4.24
CA ARG A 73 -7.99 -13.27 -4.50
C ARG A 73 -6.92 -13.65 -3.47
N ARG A 74 -6.08 -12.70 -3.06
CA ARG A 74 -5.03 -12.93 -2.05
C ARG A 74 -5.57 -12.91 -0.61
N PHE A 75 -6.62 -12.14 -0.36
CA PHE A 75 -7.27 -11.95 0.94
C PHE A 75 -8.80 -12.07 0.81
N PRO A 76 -9.35 -13.31 0.76
CA PRO A 76 -10.78 -13.52 0.50
C PRO A 76 -11.71 -12.82 1.49
N VAL A 77 -11.28 -12.68 2.75
CA VAL A 77 -12.04 -11.97 3.80
C VAL A 77 -12.33 -10.50 3.44
N ALA A 78 -11.49 -9.88 2.61
CA ALA A 78 -11.68 -8.50 2.17
C ALA A 78 -12.74 -8.36 1.07
N ALA A 79 -13.24 -9.45 0.48
CA ALA A 79 -14.21 -9.40 -0.61
C ALA A 79 -15.56 -8.77 -0.21
N ALA A 80 -15.95 -8.91 1.07
CA ALA A 80 -17.16 -8.31 1.60
C ALA A 80 -17.04 -6.79 1.84
N LEU A 81 -15.81 -6.24 1.83
CA LEU A 81 -15.57 -4.83 2.11
C LEU A 81 -15.82 -3.97 0.86
N LYS A 82 -16.73 -3.01 0.98
CA LYS A 82 -16.93 -1.92 -0.01
C LYS A 82 -15.95 -0.77 0.19
N ALA A 83 -14.68 -1.11 0.42
CA ALA A 83 -13.60 -0.16 0.65
C ALA A 83 -12.91 0.20 -0.67
N PRO A 84 -12.58 1.47 -0.95
CA PRO A 84 -11.77 1.81 -2.12
C PRO A 84 -10.39 1.13 -2.10
N VAL A 85 -9.70 1.18 -3.24
CA VAL A 85 -8.32 0.69 -3.37
C VAL A 85 -7.42 1.89 -3.58
N TRP A 86 -6.32 1.92 -2.85
CA TRP A 86 -5.23 2.86 -3.05
C TRP A 86 -3.99 2.10 -3.50
N GLY A 87 -3.15 2.74 -4.30
CA GLY A 87 -1.88 2.16 -4.71
C GLY A 87 -0.80 3.19 -4.95
N ASN A 88 0.46 2.75 -4.88
CA ASN A 88 1.62 3.50 -5.36
C ASN A 88 2.16 2.87 -6.65
N PRO A 89 1.41 2.91 -7.77
CA PRO A 89 1.93 2.38 -9.02
C PRO A 89 3.21 3.13 -9.41
N PRO A 90 4.22 2.44 -9.96
CA PRO A 90 5.36 3.13 -10.56
C PRO A 90 4.85 4.08 -11.65
N PRO A 91 5.55 5.20 -11.91
CA PRO A 91 5.21 6.09 -13.01
C PRO A 91 5.18 5.28 -14.32
N MET A 92 4.09 5.43 -15.08
CA MET A 92 4.01 4.86 -16.42
C MET A 92 4.99 5.63 -17.30
N SER A 93 5.92 4.91 -17.94
CA SER A 93 6.86 5.43 -18.92
C SER A 93 6.16 5.84 -20.21
#